data_AF-A0A972TLH1-F1
#
_entry.id   AF-A0A972TLH1-F1
#
_cell.length_a   1.000
_cell.length_b   1.000
_cell.length_c   1.000
_cell.angle_alpha   90.00
_cell.angle_beta   90.00
_cell.angle_gamma   90.00
#
_symmetry.space_group_name_H-M   'P 1'
#
loop_
_entity.id
_entity.type
_entity.pdbx_description
1 polymer ?
#
loop_
_entity_poly.entity_id
_entity_poly.type
_entity_poly.pdbx_seq_one_letter_code
_entity_poly.pdbx_strand_id
1 'polypeptide(L)'
;MISVDNAVELMIKTHLGLPRRARDGAGPSRKELEAASESFPDLLDLLDKYESEKITGFSLDDIEWYHRLRNQLYHAGNGITVEASKVEAYFQLAASLFESLFQMELRLDGHGALQTKTGKFLLLWNEFERKLRAKLPPKQGELAFYWKRGFLENVDPAIAGRWEAAAQFRNLLVHGPDTPSAAVIDQHIKDVRDLIAAIDALN
;
A
#
# COMPACT_ATOMS: atom_id res chain seq x y z
N MET A 1 -6.64 9.35 11.57
CA MET A 1 -7.54 8.51 10.75
C MET A 1 -8.37 9.33 9.78
N ILE A 2 -9.33 10.17 10.21
CA ILE A 2 -10.16 10.96 9.27
C ILE A 2 -9.34 11.75 8.26
N SER A 3 -8.34 12.51 8.70
CA SER A 3 -7.59 13.36 7.77
C SER A 3 -6.85 12.57 6.70
N VAL A 4 -6.38 11.35 7.04
CA VAL A 4 -5.73 10.45 6.08
C VAL A 4 -6.77 9.91 5.11
N ASP A 5 -7.93 9.47 5.61
CA ASP A 5 -9.01 8.94 4.79
C ASP A 5 -9.56 9.96 3.78
N ASN A 6 -9.80 11.19 4.24
CA ASN A 6 -10.24 12.29 3.39
C ASN A 6 -9.18 12.64 2.33
N ALA A 7 -7.89 12.58 2.69
CA ALA A 7 -6.81 12.79 1.74
C ALA A 7 -6.81 11.68 0.66
N VAL A 8 -6.99 10.41 1.05
CA VAL A 8 -7.10 9.29 0.10
C VAL A 8 -8.27 9.50 -0.86
N GLU A 9 -9.46 9.78 -0.36
CA GLU A 9 -10.64 10.02 -1.19
C GLU A 9 -10.41 11.19 -2.17
N LEU A 10 -9.84 12.29 -1.68
CA LEU A 10 -9.54 13.47 -2.50
C LEU A 10 -8.49 13.18 -3.57
N MET A 11 -7.44 12.43 -3.24
CA MET A 11 -6.40 12.04 -4.20
C MET A 11 -6.99 11.22 -5.35
N ILE A 12 -7.83 10.23 -5.02
CA ILE A 12 -8.45 9.36 -6.02
C ILE A 12 -9.40 10.17 -6.91
N LYS A 13 -10.27 10.99 -6.31
CA LYS A 13 -11.19 11.87 -7.07
C LYS A 13 -10.44 12.85 -7.96
N THR A 14 -9.35 13.43 -7.46
CA THR A 14 -8.51 14.36 -8.22
C THR A 14 -7.88 13.65 -9.41
N HIS A 15 -7.23 12.52 -9.18
CA HIS A 15 -6.56 11.75 -10.22
C HIS A 15 -7.56 11.28 -11.30
N LEU A 16 -8.67 10.66 -10.90
CA LEU A 16 -9.72 10.22 -11.82
C LEU A 16 -10.50 11.38 -12.47
N GLY A 17 -10.39 12.59 -11.94
CA GLY A 17 -10.98 13.81 -12.49
C GLY A 17 -10.08 14.56 -13.48
N LEU A 18 -8.79 14.23 -13.57
CA LEU A 18 -7.83 14.93 -14.44
C LEU A 18 -8.27 14.91 -15.91
N PRO A 19 -8.10 15.99 -16.70
CA PRO A 19 -8.45 15.95 -18.12
C PRO A 19 -7.62 14.89 -18.86
N ARG A 20 -8.17 14.28 -19.93
CA ARG A 20 -7.49 13.22 -20.72
C ARG A 20 -6.04 13.53 -21.06
N ARG A 21 -5.75 14.78 -21.44
CA ARG A 21 -4.41 15.29 -21.78
C ARG A 21 -3.38 15.20 -20.66
N ALA A 22 -3.80 15.04 -19.41
CA ALA A 22 -2.94 14.97 -18.23
C ALA A 22 -2.82 13.56 -17.64
N ARG A 23 -3.58 12.57 -18.14
CA ARG A 23 -3.64 11.21 -17.58
C ARG A 23 -2.89 10.15 -18.39
N ASP A 24 -2.43 10.50 -19.59
CA ASP A 24 -1.81 9.56 -20.53
C ASP A 24 -2.61 8.26 -20.71
N GLY A 25 -3.94 8.35 -20.81
CA GLY A 25 -4.81 7.17 -20.93
C GLY A 25 -6.31 7.47 -21.03
N ALA A 26 -7.09 6.41 -21.17
CA ALA A 26 -8.53 6.46 -21.00
C ALA A 26 -8.86 6.58 -19.50
N GLY A 27 -9.74 7.50 -19.15
CA GLY A 27 -10.27 7.64 -17.79
C GLY A 27 -11.79 7.54 -17.78
N PRO A 28 -12.42 7.47 -16.59
CA PRO A 28 -13.87 7.47 -16.47
C PRO A 28 -14.49 8.69 -17.13
N SER A 29 -15.68 8.49 -17.68
CA SER A 29 -16.57 9.60 -18.00
C SER A 29 -16.94 10.37 -16.73
N ARG A 30 -17.32 11.64 -16.90
CA ARG A 30 -17.78 12.47 -15.78
C ARG A 30 -18.93 11.81 -15.01
N LYS A 31 -19.85 11.17 -15.73
CA LYS A 31 -20.99 10.46 -15.14
C LYS A 31 -20.56 9.23 -14.32
N GLU A 32 -19.60 8.45 -14.82
CA GLU A 32 -19.03 7.32 -14.06
C GLU A 32 -18.34 7.80 -12.77
N LEU A 33 -17.56 8.87 -12.86
CA LEU A 33 -16.87 9.44 -11.70
C LEU A 33 -17.84 9.99 -10.66
N GLU A 34 -18.87 10.72 -11.09
CA GLU A 34 -19.91 11.25 -10.20
C GLU A 34 -20.65 10.11 -9.49
N ALA A 35 -21.04 9.06 -10.22
CA ALA A 35 -21.72 7.90 -9.65
C ALA A 35 -20.85 7.14 -8.63
N ALA A 36 -19.59 6.86 -8.98
CA ALA A 36 -18.67 6.18 -8.08
C ALA A 36 -18.27 7.04 -6.86
N SER A 37 -18.38 8.37 -6.96
CA SER A 37 -18.02 9.28 -5.86
C SER A 37 -19.00 9.25 -4.68
N GLU A 38 -20.17 8.61 -4.84
CA GLU A 38 -21.19 8.43 -3.79
C GLU A 38 -20.82 7.35 -2.78
N SER A 39 -19.89 6.44 -3.12
CA SER A 39 -19.44 5.39 -2.21
C SER A 39 -17.93 5.16 -2.34
N PHE A 40 -17.24 5.05 -1.21
CA PHE A 40 -15.80 4.83 -1.20
C PHE A 40 -15.40 3.49 -1.86
N PRO A 41 -16.12 2.37 -1.63
CA PRO A 41 -15.85 1.12 -2.36
C PRO A 41 -15.96 1.29 -3.89
N ASP A 42 -17.02 1.93 -4.39
CA ASP A 42 -17.18 2.14 -5.84
C ASP A 42 -16.07 3.02 -6.42
N LEU A 43 -15.57 3.98 -5.63
CA LEU A 43 -14.43 4.82 -6.01
C LEU A 43 -13.13 4.01 -6.12
N LEU A 44 -12.90 3.02 -5.23
CA LEU A 44 -11.76 2.11 -5.31
C LEU A 44 -11.89 1.17 -6.52
N ASP A 45 -13.08 0.62 -6.79
CA ASP A 45 -13.34 -0.21 -7.96
C ASP A 45 -13.08 0.56 -9.27
N LEU A 46 -13.50 1.83 -9.31
CA LEU A 46 -13.24 2.71 -10.44
C LEU A 46 -11.75 2.98 -10.61
N LEU A 47 -11.01 3.14 -9.50
CA LEU A 47 -9.57 3.31 -9.55
C LEU A 47 -8.87 2.06 -10.10
N ASP A 48 -9.22 0.87 -9.61
CA ASP A 48 -8.64 -0.40 -10.07
C ASP A 48 -8.89 -0.61 -11.57
N LYS A 49 -10.11 -0.32 -12.03
CA LYS A 49 -10.50 -0.41 -13.44
C LYS A 49 -9.60 0.39 -14.38
N TYR A 50 -9.17 1.60 -13.97
CA TYR A 50 -8.44 2.52 -14.85
C TYR A 50 -6.94 2.63 -14.54
N GLU A 51 -6.50 2.27 -13.33
CA GLU A 51 -5.15 2.56 -12.84
C GLU A 51 -4.51 1.38 -12.08
N SER A 52 -5.04 0.16 -12.20
CA SER A 52 -4.47 -1.04 -11.56
C SER A 52 -2.97 -1.24 -11.79
N GLU A 53 -2.46 -0.82 -12.95
CA GLU A 53 -1.03 -0.92 -13.26
C GLU A 53 -0.14 0.01 -12.42
N LYS A 54 -0.67 1.15 -11.96
CA LYS A 54 0.07 2.08 -11.10
C LYS A 54 0.13 1.58 -9.66
N ILE A 55 -0.90 0.88 -9.20
CA ILE A 55 -0.99 0.36 -7.84
C ILE A 55 0.00 -0.79 -7.64
N THR A 56 1.16 -0.47 -7.06
CA THR A 56 2.23 -1.42 -6.77
C THR A 56 2.72 -1.27 -5.33
N GLY A 57 2.99 -2.40 -4.67
CA GLY A 57 3.50 -2.45 -3.29
C GLY A 57 2.47 -2.40 -2.17
N PHE A 58 1.19 -2.16 -2.48
CA PHE A 58 0.08 -2.27 -1.53
C PHE A 58 -1.21 -2.71 -2.24
N SER A 59 -2.23 -3.14 -1.48
CA SER A 59 -3.57 -3.48 -2.01
C SER A 59 -4.56 -2.35 -1.74
N LEU A 60 -5.51 -2.13 -2.66
CA LEU A 60 -6.67 -1.28 -2.41
C LEU A 60 -7.56 -1.83 -1.29
N ASP A 61 -7.54 -3.15 -1.05
CA ASP A 61 -8.21 -3.77 0.09
C ASP A 61 -7.68 -3.25 1.43
N ASP A 62 -6.38 -2.91 1.50
CA ASP A 62 -5.78 -2.36 2.72
C ASP A 62 -6.32 -0.95 3.00
N ILE A 63 -6.51 -0.16 1.94
CA ILE A 63 -7.11 1.17 2.02
C ILE A 63 -8.58 1.04 2.45
N GLU A 64 -9.32 0.11 1.84
CA GLU A 64 -10.72 -0.13 2.20
C GLU A 64 -10.85 -0.58 3.65
N TRP A 65 -9.94 -1.44 4.13
CA TRP A 65 -9.92 -1.86 5.53
C TRP A 65 -9.78 -0.68 6.49
N TYR A 66 -8.88 0.27 6.21
CA TYR A 66 -8.72 1.48 7.02
C TYR A 66 -9.94 2.41 6.94
N HIS A 67 -10.59 2.50 5.79
CA HIS A 67 -11.85 3.22 5.64
C HIS A 67 -12.96 2.61 6.52
N ARG A 68 -13.10 1.27 6.51
CA ARG A 68 -14.04 0.55 7.38
C ARG A 68 -13.70 0.74 8.86
N LEU A 69 -12.42 0.63 9.24
CA LEU A 69 -11.96 0.86 10.61
C LEU A 69 -12.32 2.27 11.07
N ARG A 70 -12.07 3.28 10.23
CA ARG A 70 -12.48 4.67 10.51
C ARG A 70 -13.99 4.71 10.76
N ASN A 71 -14.81 4.18 9.86
CA ASN A 71 -16.27 4.22 10.01
C ASN A 71 -16.74 3.54 11.30
N GLN A 72 -16.15 2.41 11.66
CA GLN A 72 -16.45 1.74 12.93
C GLN A 72 -16.13 2.63 14.13
N LEU A 73 -14.96 3.27 14.17
CA LEU A 73 -14.57 4.15 15.28
C LEU A 73 -15.51 5.35 15.45
N TYR A 74 -16.04 5.90 14.34
CA TYR A 74 -16.98 7.02 14.40
C TYR A 74 -18.42 6.61 14.71
N HIS A 75 -18.86 5.44 14.25
CA HIS A 75 -20.25 5.00 14.40
C HIS A 75 -20.48 4.10 15.61
N ALA A 76 -19.45 3.47 16.19
CA ALA A 76 -19.60 2.61 17.36
C ALA A 76 -19.86 3.37 18.67
N GLY A 77 -19.60 4.70 18.72
CA GLY A 77 -20.02 5.57 19.83
C GLY A 77 -19.44 5.24 21.22
N ASN A 78 -18.49 4.31 21.31
CA ASN A 78 -17.96 3.76 22.56
C ASN A 78 -16.71 4.51 23.09
N GLY A 79 -16.30 5.59 22.42
CA GLY A 79 -15.16 6.42 22.85
C GLY A 79 -13.79 5.75 22.70
N ILE A 80 -13.71 4.62 21.98
CA ILE A 80 -12.43 3.94 21.70
C ILE A 80 -11.65 4.75 20.65
N THR A 81 -10.42 5.11 20.98
CA THR A 81 -9.48 5.74 20.05
C THR A 81 -8.64 4.69 19.33
N VAL A 82 -8.01 5.10 18.23
CA VAL A 82 -7.13 4.25 17.42
C VAL A 82 -5.68 4.36 17.87
N GLU A 83 -4.93 3.27 17.79
CA GLU A 83 -3.49 3.28 18.04
C GLU A 83 -2.74 4.14 17.01
N ALA A 84 -1.69 4.83 17.46
CA ALA A 84 -0.86 5.67 16.59
C ALA A 84 -0.24 4.89 15.42
N SER A 85 0.18 3.64 15.67
CA SER A 85 0.72 2.72 14.67
C SER A 85 -0.23 2.46 13.50
N LYS A 86 -1.54 2.41 13.75
CA LYS A 86 -2.57 2.24 12.71
C LYS A 86 -2.74 3.51 11.89
N VAL A 87 -2.67 4.68 12.52
CA VAL A 87 -2.68 5.96 11.80
C VAL A 87 -1.45 6.08 10.90
N GLU A 88 -0.29 5.70 11.42
CA GLU A 88 0.97 5.71 10.67
C GLU A 88 0.93 4.72 9.50
N ALA A 89 0.44 3.51 9.73
CA ALA A 89 0.31 2.53 8.67
C ALA A 89 -0.64 2.99 7.56
N TYR A 90 -1.80 3.57 7.92
CA TYR A 90 -2.69 4.14 6.91
C TYR A 90 -2.04 5.32 6.16
N PHE A 91 -1.31 6.17 6.89
CA PHE A 91 -0.58 7.28 6.30
C PHE A 91 0.45 6.81 5.26
N GLN A 92 1.18 5.73 5.53
CA GLN A 92 2.14 5.16 4.58
C GLN A 92 1.46 4.60 3.32
N LEU A 93 0.29 3.98 3.48
CA LEU A 93 -0.52 3.55 2.33
C LEU A 93 -0.98 4.74 1.50
N ALA A 94 -1.48 5.80 2.15
CA ALA A 94 -1.90 7.03 1.49
C ALA A 94 -0.73 7.73 0.76
N ALA A 95 0.45 7.77 1.38
CA ALA A 95 1.66 8.31 0.75
C ALA A 95 2.06 7.50 -0.49
N SER A 96 2.04 6.18 -0.39
CA SER A 96 2.37 5.29 -1.51
C SER A 96 1.37 5.42 -2.65
N LEU A 97 0.08 5.60 -2.32
CA LEU A 97 -0.96 5.90 -3.29
C LEU A 97 -0.69 7.24 -3.99
N PHE A 98 -0.35 8.30 -3.25
CA PHE A 98 0.00 9.59 -3.83
C PHE A 98 1.13 9.45 -4.86
N GLU A 99 2.25 8.84 -4.46
CA GLU A 99 3.42 8.68 -5.32
C GLU A 99 3.09 7.84 -6.56
N SER A 100 2.27 6.80 -6.39
CA SER A 100 1.77 5.96 -7.48
C SER A 100 0.87 6.72 -8.46
N LEU A 101 -0.11 7.48 -7.98
CA LEU A 101 -1.07 8.16 -8.85
C LEU A 101 -0.44 9.34 -9.60
N PHE A 102 0.36 10.13 -8.89
CA PHE A 102 0.89 11.38 -9.41
C PHE A 102 2.32 11.27 -9.94
N GLN A 103 3.00 10.14 -9.73
CA GLN A 103 4.40 9.93 -10.14
C GLN A 103 5.32 11.03 -9.57
N MET A 104 5.01 11.47 -8.34
CA MET A 104 5.70 12.54 -7.62
C MET A 104 6.07 12.08 -6.23
N GLU A 105 7.30 12.35 -5.80
CA GLU A 105 7.76 12.10 -4.44
C GLU A 105 6.96 12.94 -3.43
N LEU A 106 6.43 12.30 -2.38
CA LEU A 106 5.76 13.01 -1.31
C LEU A 106 6.79 13.59 -0.34
N ARG A 107 7.03 14.90 -0.41
CA ARG A 107 7.90 15.60 0.53
C ARG A 107 7.11 16.12 1.71
N LEU A 108 7.41 15.59 2.89
CA LEU A 108 6.79 16.02 4.14
C LEU A 108 7.79 16.84 4.93
N ASP A 109 7.47 18.11 5.13
CA ASP A 109 8.21 18.99 6.01
C ASP A 109 7.84 18.66 7.47
N GLY A 110 8.31 17.51 7.97
CA GLY A 110 8.01 17.07 9.34
C GLY A 110 8.46 15.66 9.69
N HIS A 111 9.23 15.52 10.78
CA HIS A 111 9.91 14.29 11.21
C HIS A 111 9.05 13.24 11.94
N GLY A 112 7.71 13.25 11.79
CA GLY A 112 6.81 12.48 12.66
C GLY A 112 6.56 11.03 12.24
N ALA A 113 5.71 10.81 11.24
CA ALA A 113 5.15 9.49 10.91
C ALA A 113 6.14 8.53 10.20
N LEU A 114 7.16 9.06 9.53
CA LEU A 114 8.20 8.26 8.85
C LEU A 114 9.33 7.80 9.78
N GLN A 115 9.45 8.37 10.99
CA GLN A 115 10.56 8.05 11.90
C GLN A 115 10.27 6.87 12.83
N THR A 116 9.01 6.45 12.95
CA THR A 116 8.64 5.29 13.78
C THR A 116 9.13 3.99 13.13
N LYS A 117 9.25 2.94 13.94
CA LYS A 117 9.69 1.62 13.42
C LYS A 117 8.67 1.05 12.43
N THR A 118 7.38 1.25 12.68
CA THR A 118 6.28 0.91 11.77
C THR A 118 6.39 1.64 10.44
N GLY A 119 6.55 2.98 10.48
CA GLY A 119 6.73 3.79 9.28
C GLY A 119 7.96 3.36 8.47
N LYS A 120 9.09 3.13 9.15
CA LYS A 120 10.34 2.64 8.53
C LYS A 120 10.17 1.28 7.87
N PHE A 121 9.49 0.34 8.53
CA PHE A 121 9.22 -0.98 7.96
C PHE A 121 8.37 -0.87 6.69
N LEU A 122 7.27 -0.12 6.73
CA LEU A 122 6.37 0.01 5.58
C LEU A 122 7.02 0.71 4.39
N LEU A 123 7.86 1.73 4.65
CA LEU A 123 8.63 2.38 3.58
C LEU A 123 9.58 1.41 2.90
N LEU A 124 10.35 0.63 3.67
CA LEU A 124 11.26 -0.38 3.13
C LEU A 124 10.49 -1.48 2.39
N TRP A 125 9.33 -1.89 2.91
CA TRP A 125 8.47 -2.89 2.27
C TRP A 125 8.00 -2.41 0.89
N ASN A 126 7.54 -1.16 0.78
CA ASN A 126 7.09 -0.60 -0.49
C ASN A 126 8.23 -0.44 -1.49
N GLU A 127 9.43 -0.07 -1.01
CA GLU A 127 10.64 -0.06 -1.84
C GLU A 127 10.97 -1.46 -2.39
N PHE A 128 10.99 -2.46 -1.50
CA PHE A 128 11.20 -3.86 -1.89
C PHE A 128 10.20 -4.31 -2.95
N GLU A 129 8.91 -4.08 -2.72
CA GLU A 129 7.86 -4.49 -3.64
C GLU A 129 7.97 -3.83 -5.02
N ARG A 130 8.31 -2.54 -5.06
CA ARG A 130 8.56 -1.81 -6.31
C ARG A 130 9.75 -2.38 -7.06
N LYS A 131 10.87 -2.65 -6.38
CA LYS A 131 12.07 -3.27 -6.97
C LYS A 131 11.78 -4.68 -7.48
N LEU A 132 11.09 -5.50 -6.67
CA LEU A 132 10.68 -6.84 -7.06
C LEU A 132 9.77 -6.79 -8.29
N ARG A 133 8.77 -5.89 -8.32
CA ARG A 133 7.86 -5.71 -9.46
C ARG A 133 8.58 -5.44 -10.77
N ALA A 134 9.67 -4.65 -10.75
CA ALA A 134 10.48 -4.37 -11.94
C ALA A 134 11.25 -5.59 -12.47
N LYS A 135 11.52 -6.60 -11.63
CA LYS A 135 12.24 -7.83 -11.99
C LYS A 135 11.30 -9.00 -12.31
N LEU A 136 10.06 -8.92 -11.84
CA LEU A 136 9.04 -9.94 -12.05
C LEU A 136 8.63 -10.01 -13.53
N PRO A 137 8.40 -11.22 -14.09
CA PRO A 137 7.92 -11.37 -15.47
C PRO A 137 6.49 -10.78 -15.68
N PRO A 138 5.89 -10.86 -16.87
CA PRO A 138 4.48 -10.55 -17.00
C PRO A 138 3.63 -11.55 -16.19
N LYS A 139 2.59 -11.06 -15.50
CA LYS A 139 1.65 -11.91 -14.75
C LYS A 139 0.82 -12.71 -15.78
N GLN A 140 1.18 -13.98 -16.02
CA GLN A 140 0.49 -14.85 -16.99
C GLN A 140 0.04 -16.16 -16.33
N GLY A 141 -1.19 -16.60 -16.63
CA GLY A 141 -1.73 -17.92 -16.25
C GLY A 141 -2.42 -18.00 -14.88
N GLU A 142 -3.07 -19.15 -14.61
CA GLU A 142 -3.87 -19.44 -13.40
C GLU A 142 -3.03 -19.52 -12.12
N LEU A 143 -1.71 -19.75 -12.22
CA LEU A 143 -0.78 -19.83 -11.08
C LEU A 143 -0.22 -18.47 -10.63
N ALA A 144 -0.85 -17.37 -11.06
CA ALA A 144 -0.48 -16.00 -10.70
C ALA A 144 -0.46 -15.73 -9.17
N PHE A 145 -1.05 -16.61 -8.37
CA PHE A 145 -1.12 -16.52 -6.91
C PHE A 145 0.23 -16.76 -6.23
N TYR A 146 1.01 -17.75 -6.71
CA TYR A 146 2.35 -18.07 -6.18
C TYR A 146 3.45 -17.34 -6.93
N TRP A 147 3.08 -16.38 -7.75
CA TRP A 147 3.96 -15.86 -8.77
C TRP A 147 5.21 -15.16 -8.22
N LYS A 148 5.05 -14.35 -7.17
CA LYS A 148 6.19 -13.74 -6.45
C LYS A 148 7.03 -14.81 -5.75
N ARG A 149 6.37 -15.73 -5.05
CA ARG A 149 7.01 -16.82 -4.32
C ARG A 149 7.87 -17.67 -5.25
N GLY A 150 7.30 -18.17 -6.34
CA GLY A 150 8.00 -19.02 -7.32
C GLY A 150 9.14 -18.29 -8.01
N PHE A 151 9.00 -16.98 -8.29
CA PHE A 151 10.13 -16.18 -8.76
C PHE A 151 11.27 -16.15 -7.73
N LEU A 152 10.96 -15.85 -6.47
CA LEU A 152 11.96 -15.79 -5.39
C LEU A 152 12.57 -17.15 -5.07
N GLU A 153 11.80 -18.24 -5.14
CA GLU A 153 12.32 -19.61 -4.96
C GLU A 153 13.35 -19.98 -6.03
N ASN A 154 13.15 -19.52 -7.28
CA ASN A 154 14.12 -19.70 -8.36
C ASN A 154 15.38 -18.84 -8.19
N VAL A 155 15.28 -17.71 -7.48
CA VAL A 155 16.43 -16.88 -7.14
C VAL A 155 17.25 -17.52 -6.01
N ASP A 156 16.60 -17.76 -4.88
CA ASP A 156 17.17 -18.43 -3.71
C ASP A 156 16.01 -18.86 -2.78
N PRO A 157 15.86 -20.17 -2.48
CA PRO A 157 14.86 -20.65 -1.53
C PRO A 157 14.90 -19.96 -0.16
N ALA A 158 16.07 -19.54 0.31
CA ALA A 158 16.20 -18.82 1.58
C ALA A 158 15.58 -17.41 1.51
N ILE A 159 15.64 -16.74 0.36
CA ILE A 159 14.99 -15.45 0.12
C ILE A 159 13.47 -15.62 0.10
N ALA A 160 12.96 -16.67 -0.53
CA ALA A 160 11.52 -16.94 -0.56
C ALA A 160 10.92 -17.10 0.84
N GLY A 161 11.60 -17.85 1.72
CA GLY A 161 11.17 -18.01 3.12
C GLY A 161 11.19 -16.69 3.91
N ARG A 162 12.21 -15.85 3.70
CA ARG A 162 12.30 -14.52 4.32
C ARG A 162 11.20 -13.59 3.83
N TRP A 163 10.91 -13.61 2.53
CA TRP A 163 9.82 -12.83 1.95
C TRP A 163 8.47 -13.24 2.53
N GLU A 164 8.21 -14.54 2.66
CA GLU A 164 6.96 -15.04 3.23
C GLU A 164 6.78 -14.58 4.68
N ALA A 165 7.84 -14.65 5.49
CA ALA A 165 7.83 -14.14 6.86
C ALA A 165 7.57 -12.62 6.91
N ALA A 166 8.24 -11.84 6.06
CA ALA A 166 8.05 -10.39 5.99
C ALA A 166 6.65 -10.01 5.49
N ALA A 167 6.08 -10.74 4.53
CA ALA A 167 4.72 -10.54 4.03
C ALA A 167 3.67 -10.84 5.10
N GLN A 168 3.83 -11.92 5.84
CA GLN A 168 2.96 -12.26 6.97
C GLN A 168 3.04 -11.18 8.06
N PHE A 169 4.25 -10.74 8.40
CA PHE A 169 4.45 -9.67 9.37
C PHE A 169 3.82 -8.35 8.92
N ARG A 170 3.94 -7.99 7.64
CA ARG A 170 3.27 -6.83 7.06
C ARG A 170 1.76 -6.92 7.24
N ASN A 171 1.16 -8.08 6.97
CA ASN A 171 -0.28 -8.27 7.13
C ASN A 171 -0.70 -8.15 8.60
N LEU A 172 0.09 -8.70 9.53
CA LEU A 172 -0.13 -8.52 10.96
C LEU A 172 -0.03 -7.04 11.36
N LEU A 173 0.95 -6.31 10.86
CA LEU A 173 1.14 -4.90 11.18
C LEU A 173 -0.03 -4.03 10.70
N VAL A 174 -0.50 -4.29 9.48
CA VAL A 174 -1.60 -3.54 8.86
C VAL A 174 -2.95 -3.94 9.48
N HIS A 175 -3.28 -5.23 9.48
CA HIS A 175 -4.62 -5.75 9.81
C HIS A 175 -4.75 -6.33 11.21
N GLY A 176 -3.64 -6.62 11.88
CA GLY A 176 -3.63 -7.26 13.20
C GLY A 176 -4.18 -6.35 14.31
N PRO A 177 -4.72 -6.93 15.39
CA PRO A 177 -5.31 -6.15 16.47
C PRO A 177 -4.28 -5.40 17.31
N ASP A 178 -3.08 -5.99 17.49
CA ASP A 178 -2.05 -5.48 18.38
C ASP A 178 -0.83 -4.97 17.61
N THR A 179 -0.19 -3.93 18.16
CA THR A 179 1.10 -3.44 17.65
C THR A 179 2.25 -4.37 18.09
N PRO A 180 3.05 -4.92 17.16
CA PRO A 180 4.20 -5.75 17.50
C PRO A 180 5.27 -5.00 18.31
N SER A 181 6.06 -5.73 19.10
CA SER A 181 7.13 -5.12 19.89
C SER A 181 8.24 -4.52 19.02
N ALA A 182 8.92 -3.50 19.52
CA ALA A 182 10.00 -2.81 18.80
C ALA A 182 11.10 -3.77 18.30
N ALA A 183 11.44 -4.80 19.09
CA ALA A 183 12.45 -5.80 18.72
C ALA A 183 12.00 -6.66 17.54
N VAL A 184 10.71 -7.03 17.47
CA VAL A 184 10.14 -7.78 16.34
C VAL A 184 10.15 -6.92 15.08
N ILE A 185 9.76 -5.65 15.19
CA ILE A 185 9.79 -4.73 14.05
C ILE A 185 11.23 -4.54 13.53
N ASP A 186 12.21 -4.39 14.42
CA ASP A 186 13.62 -4.25 14.03
C ASP A 186 14.16 -5.48 13.28
N GLN A 187 13.73 -6.69 13.68
CA GLN A 187 14.11 -7.90 12.98
C GLN A 187 13.56 -7.89 11.55
N HIS A 188 12.28 -7.58 11.37
CA HIS A 188 11.68 -7.52 10.04
C HIS A 188 12.18 -6.35 9.18
N ILE A 189 12.60 -5.24 9.79
CA ILE A 189 13.34 -4.18 9.07
C ILE A 189 14.65 -4.73 8.49
N LYS A 190 15.39 -5.55 9.24
CA LYS A 190 16.60 -6.20 8.72
C LYS A 190 16.25 -7.19 7.62
N ASP A 191 15.23 -8.02 7.82
CA ASP A 191 14.81 -9.00 6.82
C ASP A 191 14.46 -8.32 5.49
N VAL A 192 13.70 -7.21 5.50
CA VAL A 192 13.35 -6.47 4.27
C VAL A 192 14.57 -5.83 3.62
N ARG A 193 15.55 -5.32 4.39
CA ARG A 193 16.80 -4.80 3.82
C ARG A 193 17.60 -5.89 3.13
N ASP A 194 17.67 -7.08 3.72
CA ASP A 194 18.33 -8.22 3.11
C ASP A 194 17.61 -8.63 1.80
N LEU A 195 16.27 -8.61 1.80
CA LEU A 195 15.48 -8.85 0.59
C LEU A 195 15.77 -7.81 -0.51
N ILE A 196 15.81 -6.52 -0.17
CA ILE A 196 16.17 -5.45 -1.12
C ILE A 196 17.56 -5.70 -1.71
N ALA A 197 18.55 -5.95 -0.85
CA ALA A 197 19.92 -6.20 -1.27
C ALA A 197 20.02 -7.41 -2.21
N ALA A 198 19.25 -8.46 -1.93
CA ALA A 198 19.23 -9.64 -2.77
C ALA A 198 18.58 -9.39 -4.13
N ILE A 199 17.49 -8.61 -4.19
CA ILE A 199 16.87 -8.20 -5.47
C ILE A 199 17.82 -7.31 -6.29
N ASP A 200 18.54 -6.39 -5.64
CA ASP A 200 19.51 -5.52 -6.30
C ASP A 200 20.72 -6.30 -6.85
N ALA A 201 21.03 -7.47 -6.28
CA ALA A 201 22.08 -8.37 -6.77
C ALA A 201 21.68 -9.15 -8.03
N LEU A 202 20.39 -9.20 -8.39
CA LEU A 202 19.87 -9.86 -9.60
C LEU A 202 20.03 -9.01 -10.87
N ASN A 203 21.14 -8.28 -11.00
CA ASN A 203 21.44 -7.53 -12.21
C ASN A 203 21.91 -8.45 -13.33
#